data_AF-A0A1I3V235-F1
#
_entry.id   AF-A0A1I3V235-F1
#
_cell.length_a   1.000
_cell.length_b   1.000
_cell.length_c   1.000
_cell.angle_alpha   90.00
_cell.angle_beta   90.00
_cell.angle_gamma   90.00
#
_symmetry.space_group_name_H-M   'P 1'
#
loop_
_entity.id
_entity.type
_entity.pdbx_description
1 polymer ?
#
loop_
_entity_poly.entity_id
_entity_poly.type
_entity_poly.pdbx_seq_one_letter_code
_entity_poly.pdbx_strand_id
1 'polypeptide(L)'
;MMHPDTELRYINDQIGYGVFATKFIPKGTIVWAMDDLDQVLDPAFVETLDPLRKQDVQKYSFKNQFGKYILCWDKARYVNHSFHATCVATMYDMELAARDIHPGEELTDDYGTLNLDEPFDCLPEEGTDRSRVMPDDLLRYYRQWDEIAAGAFEHFNHVDQPLLHLIRPEHRNKLNAILNHHMPVDSVIQLYYRPPSRA
;
A
#
# COMPACT_ATOMS: atom_id res chain seq x y z
N MET A 1 -7.61 -7.68 2.09
CA MET A 1 -6.94 -8.99 2.16
C MET A 1 -5.51 -8.97 1.62
N MET A 2 -4.56 -9.47 2.41
CA MET A 2 -3.18 -9.76 2.04
C MET A 2 -3.04 -11.10 1.29
N HIS A 3 -2.10 -11.20 0.36
CA HIS A 3 -1.82 -12.39 -0.46
C HIS A 3 -1.73 -13.68 0.40
N PRO A 4 -2.34 -14.80 -0.03
CA PRO A 4 -2.43 -16.02 0.78
C PRO A 4 -1.07 -16.67 1.06
N ASP A 5 -0.11 -16.56 0.15
CA ASP A 5 1.24 -17.10 0.33
C ASP A 5 2.13 -16.17 1.17
N THR A 6 1.60 -15.63 2.26
CA THR A 6 2.34 -14.78 3.19
C THR A 6 2.11 -15.21 4.65
N GLU A 7 3.09 -14.96 5.51
CA GLU A 7 3.01 -15.23 6.94
C GLU A 7 3.55 -14.05 7.76
N LEU A 8 3.18 -14.00 9.05
CA LEU A 8 3.77 -13.04 9.97
C LEU A 8 5.05 -13.62 10.59
N ARG A 9 6.11 -12.82 10.62
CA ARG A 9 7.32 -13.15 11.39
C ARG A 9 7.67 -11.99 12.30
N TYR A 10 8.12 -12.31 13.51
CA TYR A 10 8.70 -11.33 14.41
C TYR A 10 10.10 -10.95 13.91
N ILE A 11 10.36 -9.65 13.80
CA ILE A 11 11.62 -9.08 13.31
C ILE A 11 12.51 -8.71 14.50
N ASN A 12 12.05 -7.78 15.35
CA ASN A 12 12.73 -7.35 16.57
C ASN A 12 11.80 -6.46 17.42
N ASP A 13 12.27 -5.99 18.59
CA ASP A 13 11.47 -5.17 19.52
C ASP A 13 11.17 -3.75 18.99
N GLN A 14 11.93 -3.27 18.00
CA GLN A 14 11.74 -1.94 17.43
C GLN A 14 10.68 -1.93 16.34
N ILE A 15 10.70 -2.91 15.42
CA ILE A 15 9.78 -3.03 14.28
C ILE A 15 8.54 -3.85 14.66
N GLY A 16 8.73 -4.90 15.47
CA GLY A 16 7.69 -5.86 15.83
C GLY A 16 7.58 -6.97 14.79
N TYR A 17 6.45 -7.04 14.09
CA TYR A 17 6.17 -8.07 13.09
C TYR A 17 6.23 -7.49 11.68
N GLY A 18 6.58 -8.35 10.73
CA GLY A 18 6.46 -8.06 9.30
C GLY A 18 5.72 -9.17 8.57
N VAL A 19 5.35 -8.90 7.32
CA VAL A 19 4.69 -9.85 6.42
C VAL A 19 5.73 -10.43 5.48
N PHE A 20 5.87 -11.75 5.44
CA PHE A 20 6.91 -12.42 4.65
C PHE A 20 6.32 -13.37 3.64
N ALA A 21 6.90 -13.42 2.45
CA ALA A 21 6.52 -14.35 1.41
C ALA A 21 6.86 -15.79 1.82
N THR A 22 5.90 -16.71 1.69
CA THR A 22 6.12 -18.16 1.91
C THR A 22 6.41 -18.91 0.62
N LYS A 23 6.05 -18.31 -0.52
CA LYS A 23 6.31 -18.80 -1.89
C LYS A 23 6.82 -17.66 -2.76
N PHE A 24 7.27 -18.00 -3.96
CA PHE A 24 7.60 -17.02 -4.98
C PHE A 24 6.33 -16.29 -5.43
N ILE A 25 6.35 -14.95 -5.39
CA ILE A 25 5.27 -14.07 -5.85
C ILE A 25 5.86 -13.25 -7.02
N PRO A 26 5.46 -13.54 -8.27
CA PRO A 26 5.97 -12.82 -9.43
C PRO A 26 5.58 -11.34 -9.42
N LYS A 27 6.41 -10.49 -10.04
CA LYS A 27 6.07 -9.09 -10.34
C LYS A 27 4.69 -8.99 -11.02
N GLY A 28 3.89 -7.99 -10.63
CA GLY A 28 2.54 -7.77 -11.17
C GLY A 28 1.43 -8.59 -10.52
N THR A 29 1.75 -9.46 -9.56
CA THR A 29 0.76 -10.18 -8.74
C THR A 29 0.08 -9.22 -7.77
N ILE A 30 -1.23 -9.33 -7.57
CA ILE A 30 -1.96 -8.58 -6.53
C ILE A 30 -1.52 -9.08 -5.15
N VAL A 31 -0.81 -8.23 -4.41
CA VAL A 31 -0.27 -8.57 -3.07
C VAL A 31 -1.19 -8.16 -1.94
N TRP A 32 -1.99 -7.12 -2.16
CA TRP A 32 -3.07 -6.70 -1.28
C TRP A 32 -4.24 -6.18 -2.11
N ALA A 33 -5.47 -6.45 -1.65
CA ALA A 33 -6.68 -5.88 -2.23
C ALA A 33 -7.64 -5.50 -1.12
N MET A 34 -8.24 -4.31 -1.20
CA MET A 34 -9.25 -3.88 -0.25
C MET A 34 -10.49 -4.77 -0.39
N ASP A 35 -10.97 -5.31 0.73
CA ASP A 35 -12.17 -6.16 0.77
C ASP A 35 -13.27 -5.56 1.64
N ASP A 36 -14.31 -6.35 1.91
CA ASP A 36 -15.50 -6.01 2.69
C ASP A 36 -15.30 -6.14 4.22
N LEU A 37 -14.17 -6.68 4.66
CA LEU A 37 -13.78 -6.77 6.07
C LEU A 37 -12.87 -5.60 6.49
N ASP A 38 -12.21 -4.93 5.54
CA ASP A 38 -11.49 -3.67 5.79
C ASP A 38 -12.46 -2.56 6.22
N GLN A 39 -12.15 -1.88 7.33
CA GLN A 39 -13.03 -0.85 7.88
C GLN A 39 -12.63 0.55 7.37
N VAL A 40 -13.61 1.28 6.86
CA VAL A 40 -13.46 2.69 6.47
C VAL A 40 -13.97 3.58 7.58
N LEU A 41 -13.07 4.28 8.27
CA LEU A 41 -13.38 5.13 9.41
C LEU A 41 -13.29 6.60 9.03
N ASP A 42 -14.36 7.37 9.30
CA ASP A 42 -14.34 8.81 9.11
C ASP A 42 -13.41 9.48 10.14
N PRO A 43 -12.63 10.50 9.75
CA PRO A 43 -11.73 11.19 10.68
C PRO A 43 -12.44 11.76 11.90
N ALA A 44 -13.64 12.31 11.71
CA ALA A 44 -14.46 12.82 12.81
C ALA A 44 -14.82 11.73 13.83
N PHE A 45 -15.06 10.49 13.40
CA PHE A 45 -15.30 9.37 14.30
C PHE A 45 -14.02 8.99 15.06
N VAL A 46 -12.88 8.92 14.37
CA VAL A 46 -11.58 8.61 14.99
C VAL A 46 -11.21 9.63 16.08
N GLU A 47 -11.55 10.91 15.90
CA GLU A 47 -11.35 11.96 16.91
C GLU A 47 -12.21 11.79 18.17
N THR A 48 -13.33 11.04 18.10
CA THR A 48 -14.16 10.73 19.28
C THR A 48 -13.70 9.52 20.07
N LEU A 49 -12.73 8.76 19.54
CA LEU A 49 -12.17 7.60 20.23
C LEU A 49 -11.34 8.03 21.44
N ASP A 50 -11.31 7.20 22.48
CA ASP A 50 -10.36 7.40 23.56
C ASP A 50 -8.92 7.17 23.06
N PRO A 51 -7.90 7.68 23.79
CA PRO A 51 -6.52 7.65 23.34
C PRO A 51 -6.00 6.25 22.97
N LEU A 52 -6.43 5.19 23.66
CA LEU A 52 -5.92 3.84 23.43
C LEU A 52 -6.44 3.29 22.09
N ARG A 53 -7.73 3.42 21.82
CA ARG A 53 -8.32 3.03 20.53
C ARG A 53 -7.79 3.90 19.39
N LYS A 54 -7.64 5.20 19.62
CA LYS A 54 -7.09 6.12 18.61
C LYS A 54 -5.68 5.72 18.20
N GLN A 55 -4.83 5.33 19.16
CA GLN A 55 -3.49 4.85 18.90
C GLN A 55 -3.47 3.60 18.01
N ASP A 56 -4.34 2.63 18.27
CA ASP A 56 -4.43 1.41 17.44
C ASP A 56 -4.91 1.73 16.03
N VAL A 57 -5.90 2.61 15.86
CA VAL A 57 -6.33 3.07 14.53
C VAL A 57 -5.16 3.74 13.81
N GLN A 58 -4.49 4.71 14.44
CA GLN A 58 -3.35 5.40 13.82
C GLN A 58 -2.20 4.47 13.45
N LYS A 59 -1.99 3.39 14.20
CA LYS A 59 -0.93 2.42 13.93
C LYS A 59 -1.26 1.45 12.81
N TYR A 60 -2.50 0.96 12.75
CA TYR A 60 -2.89 -0.17 11.90
C TYR A 60 -3.74 0.25 10.68
N SER A 61 -3.82 1.54 10.40
CA SER A 61 -4.53 2.07 9.23
C SER A 61 -3.67 3.05 8.44
N PHE A 62 -4.03 3.24 7.17
CA PHE A 62 -3.53 4.33 6.33
C PHE A 62 -4.68 5.28 5.95
N LYS A 63 -4.36 6.43 5.36
CA LYS A 63 -5.37 7.36 4.85
C LYS A 63 -5.50 7.26 3.34
N ASN A 64 -6.74 7.08 2.88
CA ASN A 64 -7.03 7.13 1.45
C ASN A 64 -7.10 8.59 0.94
N GLN A 65 -7.34 8.76 -0.35
CA GLN A 65 -7.43 10.06 -1.03
C GLN A 65 -8.55 10.98 -0.51
N PHE A 66 -9.51 10.43 0.24
CA PHE A 66 -10.59 11.18 0.88
C PHE A 66 -10.27 11.54 2.34
N GLY A 67 -9.07 11.19 2.82
CA GLY A 67 -8.62 11.39 4.19
C GLY A 67 -9.24 10.41 5.19
N LYS A 68 -9.98 9.39 4.74
CA LYS A 68 -10.57 8.37 5.61
C LYS A 68 -9.52 7.35 6.01
N TYR A 69 -9.60 6.85 7.23
CA TYR A 69 -8.73 5.80 7.72
C TYR A 69 -9.21 4.44 7.20
N ILE A 70 -8.31 3.67 6.59
CA ILE A 70 -8.55 2.31 6.12
C ILE A 70 -7.88 1.36 7.12
N LEU A 71 -8.67 0.83 8.04
CA LEU A 71 -8.19 -0.11 9.06
C LEU A 71 -8.17 -1.53 8.49
N CYS A 72 -6.96 -2.01 8.21
CA CYS A 72 -6.73 -3.35 7.67
C CYS A 72 -7.07 -4.42 8.71
N TRP A 73 -7.85 -5.42 8.31
CA TRP A 73 -8.35 -6.44 9.24
C TRP A 73 -7.39 -7.62 9.46
N ASP A 74 -6.55 -7.94 8.46
CA ASP A 74 -5.71 -9.14 8.43
C ASP A 74 -4.21 -8.86 8.64
N LYS A 75 -3.33 -9.59 7.92
CA LYS A 75 -1.87 -9.43 7.98
C LYS A 75 -1.40 -8.09 7.41
N ALA A 76 -2.19 -7.45 6.54
CA ALA A 76 -1.81 -6.21 5.87
C ALA A 76 -1.47 -5.08 6.85
N ARG A 77 -2.06 -5.08 8.05
CA ARG A 77 -1.73 -4.11 9.12
C ARG A 77 -0.30 -4.22 9.67
N TYR A 78 0.46 -5.24 9.27
CA TYR A 78 1.85 -5.47 9.65
C TYR A 78 2.82 -5.35 8.46
N VAL A 79 2.35 -4.92 7.28
CA VAL A 79 3.26 -4.55 6.18
C VAL A 79 4.06 -3.36 6.66
N ASN A 80 5.40 -3.45 6.56
CA ASN A 80 6.30 -2.41 7.04
C ASN A 80 6.73 -1.47 5.91
N HIS A 81 7.36 -0.36 6.32
CA HIS A 81 7.94 0.57 5.39
C HIS A 81 9.28 0.05 4.81
N SER A 82 9.52 0.32 3.51
CA SER A 82 10.86 0.41 2.93
C SER A 82 10.91 1.46 1.82
N PHE A 83 12.07 2.08 1.61
CA PHE A 83 12.32 2.94 0.44
C PHE A 83 12.56 2.14 -0.85
N HIS A 84 12.87 0.85 -0.72
CA HIS A 84 12.93 -0.15 -1.80
C HIS A 84 11.76 -1.11 -1.72
N ALA A 85 10.55 -0.54 -1.55
CA ALA A 85 9.30 -1.27 -1.37
C ALA A 85 9.13 -2.41 -2.38
N THR A 86 8.74 -3.58 -1.89
CA THR A 86 8.44 -4.75 -2.74
C THR A 86 7.05 -4.65 -3.37
N CYS A 87 6.19 -3.81 -2.80
CA CYS A 87 4.82 -3.58 -3.19
C CYS A 87 4.68 -2.18 -3.82
N VAL A 88 3.69 -2.00 -4.67
CA VAL A 88 3.36 -0.70 -5.26
C VAL A 88 1.86 -0.45 -5.23
N ALA A 89 1.49 0.72 -4.72
CA ALA A 89 0.11 1.20 -4.67
C ALA A 89 -0.46 1.49 -6.06
N THR A 90 -1.78 1.31 -6.18
CA THR A 90 -2.52 1.65 -7.40
C THR A 90 -3.78 2.45 -7.06
N MET A 91 -4.43 3.02 -8.08
CA MET A 91 -5.71 3.73 -7.93
C MET A 91 -6.94 2.80 -7.86
N TYR A 92 -6.74 1.49 -7.76
CA TYR A 92 -7.77 0.48 -7.97
C TYR A 92 -8.09 -0.32 -6.70
N ASP A 93 -7.89 0.28 -5.53
CA ASP A 93 -8.06 -0.34 -4.21
C ASP A 93 -7.28 -1.67 -4.07
N MET A 94 -6.10 -1.73 -4.68
CA MET A 94 -5.20 -2.88 -4.64
C MET A 94 -3.74 -2.44 -4.80
N GLU A 95 -2.83 -3.31 -4.38
CA GLU A 95 -1.38 -3.19 -4.58
C GLU A 95 -0.87 -4.35 -5.41
N LEU A 96 0.19 -4.09 -6.18
CA LEU A 96 0.88 -5.10 -6.96
C LEU A 96 2.28 -5.36 -6.40
N ALA A 97 2.81 -6.56 -6.62
CA ALA A 97 4.23 -6.82 -6.47
C ALA A 97 5.01 -5.94 -7.45
N ALA A 98 5.81 -5.00 -6.94
CA ALA A 98 6.64 -4.07 -7.70
C ALA A 98 7.78 -4.77 -8.45
N ARG A 99 8.21 -5.92 -7.92
CA ARG A 99 9.25 -6.81 -8.43
C ARG A 99 8.89 -8.26 -8.09
N ASP A 100 9.69 -9.19 -8.56
CA ASP A 100 9.63 -10.56 -8.07
C ASP A 100 9.97 -10.57 -6.56
N ILE A 101 9.18 -11.31 -5.78
CA ILE A 101 9.34 -11.47 -4.34
C ILE A 101 9.58 -12.96 -4.06
N HIS A 102 10.75 -13.29 -3.55
CA HIS A 102 11.18 -14.65 -3.26
C HIS A 102 10.73 -15.10 -1.87
N PRO A 103 10.60 -16.42 -1.64
CA PRO A 103 10.31 -16.96 -0.32
C PRO A 103 11.28 -16.43 0.74
N GLY A 104 10.72 -15.90 1.82
CA GLY A 104 11.46 -15.32 2.93
C GLY A 104 11.81 -13.84 2.79
N GLU A 105 11.52 -13.21 1.65
CA GLU A 105 11.53 -11.74 1.55
C GLU A 105 10.31 -11.13 2.26
N GLU A 106 10.51 -9.95 2.83
CA GLU A 106 9.43 -9.17 3.44
C GLU A 106 8.64 -8.42 2.36
N LEU A 107 7.32 -8.34 2.55
CA LEU A 107 6.45 -7.47 1.79
C LEU A 107 6.42 -6.11 2.46
N THR A 108 6.85 -5.08 1.74
CA THR A 108 7.02 -3.72 2.24
C THR A 108 6.43 -2.68 1.29
N ASP A 109 5.96 -1.58 1.87
CA ASP A 109 5.41 -0.41 1.18
C ASP A 109 6.29 0.83 1.35
N ASP A 110 6.19 1.76 0.40
CA ASP A 110 6.67 3.11 0.62
C ASP A 110 5.55 3.92 1.30
N TYR A 111 5.70 4.18 2.60
CA TYR A 111 4.69 4.90 3.39
C TYR A 111 4.48 6.34 2.93
N GLY A 112 5.36 6.87 2.06
CA GLY A 112 5.14 8.15 1.39
C GLY A 112 3.87 8.16 0.51
N THR A 113 3.32 6.99 0.20
CA THR A 113 2.05 6.82 -0.53
C THR A 113 0.80 6.82 0.37
N LEU A 114 0.96 6.83 1.70
CA LEU A 114 -0.11 6.49 2.66
C LEU A 114 -0.75 7.69 3.39
N ASN A 115 -0.49 8.93 2.93
CA ASN A 115 -1.05 10.17 3.48
C ASN A 115 -0.85 10.32 5.01
N LEU A 116 0.40 10.28 5.45
CA LEU A 116 0.77 10.41 6.86
C LEU A 116 0.35 11.76 7.45
N ASP A 117 0.03 11.76 8.75
CA ASP A 117 -0.24 12.99 9.50
C ASP A 117 1.04 13.75 9.85
N GLU A 118 2.06 13.02 10.27
CA GLU A 118 3.32 13.56 10.75
C GLU A 118 4.49 12.80 10.12
N PRO A 119 5.64 13.46 9.88
CA PRO A 119 6.82 12.79 9.38
C PRO A 119 7.39 11.81 10.43
N PHE A 120 8.07 10.75 9.97
CA PHE A 120 8.78 9.83 10.86
C PHE A 120 10.15 9.43 10.31
N ASP A 121 11.10 9.25 11.22
CA ASP A 121 12.46 8.82 10.90
C ASP A 121 12.52 7.31 10.65
N CYS A 122 13.24 6.93 9.59
CA CYS A 122 13.40 5.56 9.15
C CYS A 122 14.80 5.04 9.49
N LEU A 123 14.92 3.72 9.57
CA LEU A 123 16.23 3.09 9.61
C LEU A 123 16.95 3.35 8.26
N PRO A 124 18.27 3.58 8.26
CA PRO A 124 19.01 3.74 7.02
C PRO A 124 18.91 2.49 6.13
N GLU A 125 18.64 2.70 4.84
CA GLU A 125 18.63 1.65 3.82
C GLU A 125 19.74 1.91 2.79
N GLU A 126 20.42 0.85 2.35
CA GLU A 126 21.45 0.97 1.32
C GLU A 126 20.83 1.39 -0.02
N GLY A 127 21.50 2.25 -0.79
CA GLY A 127 21.03 2.65 -2.12
C GLY A 127 19.96 3.75 -2.15
N THR A 128 19.67 4.39 -1.01
CA THR A 128 18.82 5.60 -0.92
C THR A 128 19.43 6.61 0.06
N ASP A 129 19.20 7.90 -0.17
CA ASP A 129 19.53 8.98 0.76
C ASP A 129 18.33 9.40 1.63
N ARG A 130 17.14 8.83 1.35
CA ARG A 130 15.95 9.04 2.15
C ARG A 130 16.15 8.41 3.52
N SER A 131 15.83 9.18 4.55
CA SER A 131 15.93 8.78 5.97
C SER A 131 14.67 9.13 6.77
N ARG A 132 13.70 9.75 6.11
CA ARG A 132 12.46 10.23 6.71
C ARG A 132 11.36 10.21 5.64
N VAL A 133 10.18 9.74 6.03
CA VAL A 133 8.98 9.86 5.19
C VAL A 133 8.28 11.17 5.54
N MET A 134 7.89 11.93 4.53
CA MET A 134 7.17 13.19 4.70
C MET A 134 5.70 13.07 4.27
N PRO A 135 4.77 13.80 4.89
CA PRO A 135 3.36 13.84 4.47
C PRO A 135 3.13 14.23 3.01
N ASP A 136 4.05 15.00 2.41
CA ASP A 136 3.99 15.46 1.02
C ASP A 136 4.88 14.66 0.05
N ASP A 137 5.48 13.54 0.49
CA ASP A 137 6.30 12.68 -0.36
C ASP A 137 5.55 12.22 -1.61
N LEU A 138 4.23 12.06 -1.50
CA LEU A 138 3.39 11.71 -2.63
C LEU A 138 3.50 12.72 -3.78
N LEU A 139 3.57 14.01 -3.48
CA LEU A 139 3.71 15.06 -4.49
C LEU A 139 5.11 15.11 -5.11
N ARG A 140 6.11 14.50 -4.45
CA ARG A 140 7.52 14.55 -4.84
C ARG A 140 7.93 13.32 -5.64
N TYR A 141 7.49 12.14 -5.24
CA TYR A 141 7.99 10.86 -5.74
C TYR A 141 6.99 10.10 -6.62
N TYR A 142 5.75 10.58 -6.81
CA TYR A 142 4.71 9.86 -7.58
C TYR A 142 5.18 9.36 -8.95
N ARG A 143 6.04 10.09 -9.67
CA ARG A 143 6.52 9.67 -10.99
C ARG A 143 7.31 8.36 -10.94
N GLN A 144 8.09 8.15 -9.90
CA GLN A 144 8.87 6.92 -9.73
C GLN A 144 7.92 5.75 -9.44
N TRP A 145 6.94 5.94 -8.57
CA TRP A 145 5.96 4.90 -8.29
C TRP A 145 5.00 4.65 -9.46
N ASP A 146 4.68 5.66 -10.27
CA ASP A 146 3.93 5.50 -11.52
C ASP A 146 4.67 4.59 -12.51
N GLU A 147 5.98 4.77 -12.67
CA GLU A 147 6.83 3.92 -13.50
C GLU A 147 6.86 2.47 -12.98
N ILE A 148 6.98 2.29 -11.66
CA ILE A 148 6.94 0.98 -11.02
C ILE A 148 5.57 0.31 -11.22
N ALA A 149 4.48 1.02 -10.98
CA ALA A 149 3.11 0.52 -11.14
C ALA A 149 2.85 0.14 -12.60
N ALA A 150 3.20 1.00 -13.55
CA ALA A 150 3.11 0.70 -14.99
C ALA A 150 3.88 -0.57 -15.35
N GLY A 151 5.12 -0.68 -14.89
CA GLY A 151 5.95 -1.87 -15.10
C GLY A 151 5.38 -3.13 -14.43
N ALA A 152 4.66 -3.02 -13.31
CA ALA A 152 3.97 -4.16 -12.68
C ALA A 152 2.74 -4.59 -13.50
N PHE A 153 1.97 -3.64 -14.04
CA PHE A 153 0.81 -3.92 -14.88
C PHE A 153 1.13 -4.67 -16.17
N GLU A 154 2.34 -4.51 -16.73
CA GLU A 154 2.81 -5.29 -17.90
C GLU A 154 2.80 -6.80 -17.65
N HIS A 155 2.98 -7.23 -16.40
CA HIS A 155 3.00 -8.65 -16.02
C HIS A 155 1.65 -9.17 -15.53
N PHE A 156 0.68 -8.29 -15.26
CA PHE A 156 -0.56 -8.62 -14.54
C PHE A 156 -1.35 -9.78 -15.17
N ASN A 157 -1.45 -9.84 -16.49
CA ASN A 157 -2.16 -10.90 -17.23
C ASN A 157 -1.34 -12.19 -17.43
N HIS A 158 -0.05 -12.17 -17.08
CA HIS A 158 0.91 -13.24 -17.34
C HIS A 158 1.24 -14.04 -16.08
N VAL A 159 0.64 -13.69 -14.94
CA VAL A 159 0.90 -14.28 -13.63
C VAL A 159 -0.44 -14.68 -12.98
N ASP A 160 -0.39 -15.64 -12.07
CA ASP A 160 -1.59 -16.02 -11.31
C ASP A 160 -2.02 -14.87 -10.40
N GLN A 161 -3.34 -14.65 -10.31
CA GLN A 161 -3.92 -13.59 -9.50
C GLN A 161 -4.88 -14.16 -8.44
N PRO A 162 -4.38 -14.71 -7.31
CA PRO A 162 -5.24 -15.33 -6.30
C PRO A 162 -6.30 -14.37 -5.73
N LEU A 163 -5.99 -13.07 -5.68
CA LEU A 163 -6.87 -12.02 -5.16
C LEU A 163 -7.73 -11.34 -6.25
N LEU A 164 -7.71 -11.82 -7.51
CA LEU A 164 -8.44 -11.19 -8.63
C LEU A 164 -9.94 -11.01 -8.35
N HIS A 165 -10.53 -11.95 -7.62
CA HIS A 165 -11.95 -11.95 -7.28
C HIS A 165 -12.35 -10.81 -6.32
N LEU A 166 -11.39 -10.20 -5.62
CA LEU A 166 -11.60 -9.05 -4.74
C LEU A 166 -11.56 -7.71 -5.47
N ILE A 167 -11.18 -7.68 -6.76
CA ILE A 167 -11.24 -6.44 -7.55
C ILE A 167 -12.67 -5.95 -7.61
N ARG A 168 -12.85 -4.75 -7.06
CA ARG A 168 -14.15 -4.12 -6.95
C ARG A 168 -14.76 -3.83 -8.32
N PRO A 169 -16.09 -4.01 -8.49
CA PRO A 169 -16.75 -3.88 -9.78
C PRO A 169 -16.49 -2.54 -10.51
N GLU A 170 -16.37 -1.45 -9.77
CA GLU A 170 -16.10 -0.10 -10.28
C GLU A 170 -14.77 0.02 -11.03
N HIS A 171 -13.75 -0.76 -10.64
CA HIS A 171 -12.42 -0.70 -11.24
C HIS A 171 -12.28 -1.58 -12.47
N ARG A 172 -13.15 -2.60 -12.64
CA ARG A 172 -13.00 -3.65 -13.67
C ARG A 172 -12.91 -3.10 -15.09
N ASN A 173 -13.78 -2.16 -15.45
CA ASN A 173 -13.78 -1.59 -16.80
C ASN A 173 -12.49 -0.81 -17.08
N LYS A 174 -12.02 -0.03 -16.10
CA LYS A 174 -10.80 0.75 -16.23
C LYS A 174 -9.56 -0.15 -16.30
N LEU A 175 -9.48 -1.15 -15.44
CA LEU A 175 -8.44 -2.17 -15.45
C LEU A 175 -8.40 -2.92 -16.78
N ASN A 176 -9.54 -3.36 -17.31
CA ASN A 176 -9.60 -3.98 -18.62
C ASN A 176 -9.07 -3.06 -19.74
N ALA A 177 -9.36 -1.76 -19.69
CA ALA A 177 -8.81 -0.82 -20.67
C ALA A 177 -7.28 -0.69 -20.56
N ILE A 178 -6.74 -0.67 -19.35
CA ILE A 178 -5.29 -0.61 -19.09
C ILE A 178 -4.60 -1.89 -19.56
N LEU A 179 -5.12 -3.04 -19.16
CA LEU A 179 -4.58 -4.36 -19.48
C LEU A 179 -4.62 -4.70 -20.97
N ASN A 180 -5.50 -4.04 -21.74
CA ASN A 180 -5.55 -4.14 -23.20
C ASN A 180 -4.80 -3.00 -23.92
N HIS A 181 -3.97 -2.22 -23.20
CA HIS A 181 -3.20 -1.08 -23.71
C HIS A 181 -4.04 0.01 -24.38
N HIS A 182 -5.32 0.11 -24.04
CA HIS A 182 -6.20 1.20 -24.51
C HIS A 182 -6.06 2.46 -23.65
N MET A 183 -5.52 2.35 -22.43
CA MET A 183 -5.32 3.46 -21.51
C MET A 183 -4.02 3.30 -20.69
N PRO A 184 -3.37 4.40 -20.30
CA PRO A 184 -2.31 4.34 -19.31
C PRO A 184 -2.87 4.03 -17.92
N VAL A 185 -2.01 3.52 -17.03
CA VAL A 185 -2.28 3.38 -15.60
C VAL A 185 -2.53 4.77 -14.99
N ASP A 186 -3.52 4.87 -14.12
CA ASP A 186 -3.79 6.13 -13.42
C ASP A 186 -2.66 6.43 -12.44
N SER A 187 -2.20 7.67 -12.45
CA SER A 187 -1.11 8.11 -11.60
C SER A 187 -1.46 7.98 -10.12
N VAL A 188 -0.54 7.43 -9.33
CA VAL A 188 -0.66 7.30 -7.88
C VAL A 188 -0.74 8.65 -7.18
N ILE A 189 -0.41 9.76 -7.87
CA ILE A 189 -0.62 11.12 -7.33
C ILE A 189 -2.08 11.37 -6.90
N GLN A 190 -3.02 10.66 -7.51
CA GLN A 190 -4.44 10.76 -7.18
C GLN A 190 -4.78 10.11 -5.82
N LEU A 191 -3.86 9.34 -5.21
CA LEU A 191 -3.97 8.89 -3.82
C LEU A 191 -3.77 10.04 -2.83
N TYR A 192 -3.15 11.16 -3.23
CA TYR A 192 -2.85 12.25 -2.33
C TYR A 192 -4.12 12.90 -1.77
N TYR A 193 -4.30 12.79 -0.46
CA TYR A 193 -5.30 13.54 0.27
C TYR A 193 -4.84 14.99 0.38
N ARG A 194 -5.64 15.91 -0.16
CA ARG A 194 -5.44 17.35 0.04
C ARG A 194 -6.16 17.76 1.32
N PRO A 195 -5.45 18.03 2.42
CA PRO A 195 -6.10 18.55 3.61
C PRO A 195 -6.77 19.90 3.29
N PRO A 196 -7.94 20.20 3.88
CA PRO A 196 -8.56 21.49 3.73
C PRO A 196 -7.57 22.58 4.15
N SER A 197 -7.45 23.64 3.34
CA SER A 197 -6.63 24.80 3.67
C SER A 197 -7.03 25.31 5.05
N ARG A 198 -6.08 25.37 5.99
CA ARG A 198 -6.31 26.00 7.30
C ARG A 198 -6.70 27.46 7.03
N ALA A 199 -7.95 27.80 7.34
CA ALA A 199 -8.47 29.16 7.30
C ALA A 199 -7.82 30.02 8.38
#